data_AF-A0A936XJK0-F1
#
_entry.id   AF-A0A936XJK0-F1
#
_cell.length_a   1.000
_cell.length_b   1.000
_cell.length_c   1.000
_cell.angle_alpha   90.00
_cell.angle_beta   90.00
_cell.angle_gamma   90.00
#
_symmetry.space_group_name_H-M   'P 1'
#
loop_
_entity.id
_entity.type
_entity.pdbx_description
1 polymer ?
#
loop_
_entity_poly.entity_id
_entity_poly.type
_entity_poly.pdbx_seq_one_letter_code
_entity_poly.pdbx_strand_id
1 'polypeptide(L)'
;MQEEIKKEKKLKEPWFDWKKWLNYQSIVKQVPFLLFLTVLAVLYIFNGHYADNTIRAINKTAKEVQELKYEYISLKGELMLHSKPSELVKAVEVTGLKEPDRSPVVLADSTTINN
;
A
#
# COMPACT_ATOMS: atom_id res chain seq x y z
N MET A 1 -46.01 11.52 -54.82
CA MET A 1 -46.54 10.50 -53.88
C MET A 1 -45.66 9.25 -53.80
N GLN A 2 -45.18 8.68 -54.91
CA GLN A 2 -44.29 7.50 -54.88
C GLN A 2 -42.80 7.81 -54.60
N GLU A 3 -42.35 9.04 -54.81
CA GLU A 3 -40.95 9.42 -54.53
C GLU A 3 -40.64 9.68 -53.05
N GLU A 4 -41.64 10.04 -52.25
CA GLU A 4 -41.45 10.32 -50.81
C GLU A 4 -41.30 9.02 -50.00
N ILE A 5 -42.00 7.96 -50.39
CA ILE A 5 -41.91 6.61 -49.78
C ILE A 5 -40.51 5.99 -49.98
N LYS A 6 -39.77 6.42 -51.01
CA LYS A 6 -38.41 5.91 -51.29
C LYS A 6 -37.33 6.57 -50.42
N LYS A 7 -37.60 7.75 -49.83
CA LYS A 7 -36.64 8.48 -48.98
C LYS A 7 -36.56 7.94 -47.55
N GLU A 8 -37.63 7.34 -47.02
CA GLU A 8 -37.65 6.83 -45.64
C GLU A 8 -36.91 5.49 -45.46
N LYS A 9 -36.63 4.75 -46.54
CA LYS A 9 -35.89 3.47 -46.48
C LYS A 9 -34.36 3.60 -46.41
N LYS A 10 -33.82 4.81 -46.26
CA LYS A 10 -32.43 5.01 -45.81
C LYS A 10 -32.36 4.85 -44.30
N LEU A 11 -32.74 3.67 -43.83
CA LEU A 11 -32.64 3.29 -42.42
C LEU A 11 -31.17 3.11 -42.09
N LYS A 12 -30.64 4.13 -41.39
CA LYS A 12 -29.42 4.15 -40.58
C LYS A 12 -28.67 2.83 -40.59
N GLU A 13 -27.63 2.77 -41.41
CA GLU A 13 -26.65 1.69 -41.25
C GLU A 13 -26.05 1.83 -39.84
N PRO A 14 -26.06 0.77 -39.02
CA PRO A 14 -25.47 0.83 -37.71
C PRO A 14 -23.98 1.17 -37.89
N TRP A 15 -23.49 2.12 -37.09
CA TRP A 15 -22.11 2.64 -37.17
C TRP A 15 -21.04 1.53 -37.19
N PHE A 16 -21.36 0.33 -36.72
CA PHE A 16 -20.44 -0.79 -36.74
C PHE A 16 -21.12 -2.06 -37.29
N ASP A 17 -20.50 -2.64 -38.32
CA ASP A 17 -20.91 -3.89 -38.95
C ASP A 17 -20.45 -5.11 -38.12
N TRP A 18 -20.94 -5.25 -36.87
CA TRP A 18 -20.55 -6.33 -35.94
C TRP A 18 -20.72 -7.72 -36.55
N LYS A 19 -21.73 -7.88 -37.42
CA LYS A 19 -22.05 -9.14 -38.11
C LYS A 19 -21.01 -9.58 -39.14
N LYS A 20 -20.32 -8.63 -39.81
CA LYS A 20 -19.25 -8.98 -40.77
C LYS A 20 -17.95 -9.29 -40.05
N TRP A 21 -17.68 -8.62 -38.93
CA TRP A 21 -16.51 -8.89 -38.08
C TRP A 21 -16.60 -10.27 -37.40
N LEU A 22 -17.80 -10.68 -36.96
CA LEU A 22 -18.09 -12.01 -36.41
C LEU A 22 -18.33 -13.10 -37.47
N ASN A 23 -17.92 -12.88 -38.73
CA ASN A 23 -18.04 -13.91 -39.77
C ASN A 23 -17.10 -15.10 -39.45
N TYR A 24 -17.60 -16.32 -39.61
CA TYR A 24 -16.87 -17.57 -39.36
C TYR A 24 -15.49 -17.61 -40.02
N GLN A 25 -15.40 -17.17 -41.28
CA GLN A 25 -14.13 -17.11 -42.03
C GLN A 25 -13.10 -16.16 -41.39
N SER A 26 -13.56 -15.10 -40.72
CA SER A 26 -12.71 -14.14 -40.00
C SER A 26 -12.31 -14.69 -38.63
N ILE A 27 -13.23 -15.36 -37.92
CA ILE A 27 -12.94 -15.98 -36.62
C ILE A 27 -11.90 -17.10 -36.77
N VAL A 28 -12.05 -17.96 -37.79
CA VAL A 28 -11.13 -19.08 -38.03
C VAL A 28 -9.70 -18.59 -38.32
N LYS A 29 -9.54 -17.49 -39.04
CA LYS A 29 -8.23 -16.87 -39.30
C LYS A 29 -7.58 -16.28 -38.04
N GLN A 30 -8.38 -15.85 -37.06
CA GLN A 30 -7.92 -15.26 -35.79
C GLN A 30 -7.85 -16.27 -34.64
N VAL A 31 -8.12 -17.56 -34.86
CA VAL A 31 -7.99 -18.63 -33.86
C VAL A 31 -6.66 -18.61 -33.10
N PRO A 32 -5.47 -18.48 -33.73
CA PRO A 32 -4.21 -18.45 -32.97
C PRO A 32 -4.12 -17.27 -32.00
N PHE A 33 -4.71 -16.11 -32.36
CA PHE A 33 -4.77 -14.94 -31.49
C PHE A 33 -5.75 -15.14 -30.33
N LEU A 34 -6.91 -15.76 -30.56
CA LEU A 34 -7.85 -16.11 -29.50
C LEU A 34 -7.27 -17.15 -28.53
N LEU A 35 -6.51 -18.12 -29.04
CA LEU A 35 -5.78 -19.07 -28.19
C LEU A 35 -4.76 -18.35 -27.31
N PHE A 36 -4.00 -17.40 -27.86
CA PHE A 36 -3.09 -16.57 -27.08
C PHE A 36 -3.81 -15.83 -25.96
N LEU A 37 -4.94 -15.17 -26.25
CA LEU A 37 -5.73 -14.48 -25.24
C LEU A 37 -6.30 -15.43 -24.19
N THR A 38 -6.68 -16.65 -24.59
CA THR A 38 -7.18 -17.68 -23.66
C THR A 38 -6.09 -18.09 -22.68
N VAL A 39 -4.88 -18.33 -23.18
CA VAL A 39 -3.72 -18.63 -22.31
C VAL A 39 -3.42 -17.46 -21.37
N LEU A 40 -3.47 -16.24 -21.87
CA LEU A 40 -3.26 -15.05 -21.05
C LEU A 40 -4.33 -14.90 -19.96
N ALA A 41 -5.60 -15.20 -20.27
CA ALA A 41 -6.69 -15.19 -19.31
C ALA A 41 -6.49 -16.25 -18.20
N VAL A 42 -6.04 -17.45 -18.57
CA VAL A 42 -5.70 -18.50 -17.59
C VAL A 42 -4.55 -18.06 -16.69
N LEU A 43 -3.48 -17.50 -17.28
CA LEU A 43 -2.34 -16.97 -16.51
C LEU A 43 -2.77 -15.84 -15.57
N TYR A 44 -3.68 -14.98 -15.99
CA TYR A 44 -4.21 -13.90 -15.16
C TYR A 44 -4.97 -14.43 -13.95
N ILE A 45 -5.90 -15.36 -14.16
CA ILE A 45 -6.67 -16.01 -13.08
C ILE A 45 -5.72 -16.73 -12.12
N PHE A 46 -4.73 -17.44 -12.66
CA PHE A 46 -3.71 -18.13 -11.87
C PHE A 46 -2.92 -17.15 -10.99
N ASN A 47 -2.48 -16.01 -11.54
CA ASN A 47 -1.77 -14.97 -10.79
C ASN A 47 -2.63 -14.39 -9.66
N GLY A 48 -3.92 -14.15 -9.93
CA GLY A 48 -4.87 -13.68 -8.92
C GLY A 48 -5.00 -14.65 -7.74
N HIS A 49 -5.16 -15.95 -8.01
CA HIS A 49 -5.20 -16.97 -6.95
C HIS A 49 -3.90 -17.07 -6.14
N TYR A 50 -2.74 -16.88 -6.78
CA TYR A 50 -1.46 -16.86 -6.09
C TYR A 50 -1.30 -15.63 -5.18
N ALA A 51 -1.81 -14.48 -5.62
CA ALA A 51 -1.81 -13.25 -4.84
C ALA A 51 -2.63 -13.37 -3.55
N ASP A 52 -3.81 -13.99 -3.60
CA ASP A 52 -4.67 -14.17 -2.41
C ASP A 52 -3.97 -14.95 -1.30
N ASN A 53 -3.27 -16.03 -1.64
CA ASN A 53 -2.51 -16.83 -0.67
C ASN A 53 -1.33 -16.03 -0.08
N THR A 54 -0.65 -15.26 -0.92
CA THR A 54 0.48 -14.41 -0.52
C THR A 54 0.02 -13.29 0.42
N ILE A 55 -1.11 -12.64 0.13
CA ILE A 55 -1.70 -11.59 0.98
C ILE A 55 -2.07 -12.14 2.36
N ARG A 56 -2.63 -13.35 2.43
CA ARG A 56 -2.93 -14.01 3.72
C ARG A 56 -1.66 -14.27 4.54
N ALA A 57 -0.60 -14.74 3.90
CA ALA A 57 0.69 -14.95 4.57
C ALA A 57 1.29 -13.64 5.08
N ILE A 58 1.28 -12.59 4.25
CA ILE A 58 1.74 -11.24 4.62
C ILE A 58 0.97 -10.73 5.84
N ASN A 59 -0.36 -10.83 5.84
CA ASN A 59 -1.18 -10.36 6.97
C ASN A 59 -0.86 -11.11 8.27
N LYS A 60 -0.58 -12.42 8.21
CA LYS A 60 -0.19 -13.20 9.38
C LYS A 60 1.15 -12.70 9.94
N THR A 61 2.17 -12.58 9.11
CA THR A 61 3.49 -12.10 9.54
C THR A 61 3.46 -10.65 10.01
N ALA A 62 2.67 -9.78 9.36
CA ALA A 62 2.49 -8.40 9.78
C ALA A 62 1.88 -8.30 11.19
N LYS A 63 0.94 -9.20 11.52
CA LYS A 63 0.34 -9.28 12.85
C LYS A 63 1.37 -9.67 13.90
N GLU A 64 2.21 -10.67 13.62
CA GLU A 64 3.28 -11.12 14.53
C GLU A 64 4.28 -10.00 14.82
N VAL A 65 4.70 -9.24 13.79
CA VAL A 65 5.58 -8.06 13.96
C VAL A 65 4.90 -6.98 14.79
N GLN A 66 3.60 -6.76 14.58
CA GLN A 66 2.84 -5.77 15.33
C GLN A 66 2.70 -6.15 16.81
N GLU A 67 2.43 -7.43 17.12
CA GLU A 67 2.38 -7.95 18.49
C GLU A 67 3.72 -7.72 19.21
N LEU A 68 4.84 -8.07 18.58
CA LEU A 68 6.18 -7.87 19.16
C LEU A 68 6.49 -6.38 19.39
N LYS A 69 6.05 -5.51 18.47
CA LYS A 69 6.19 -4.06 18.62
C LYS A 69 5.38 -3.53 19.81
N TYR A 70 4.16 -4.06 20.04
CA TYR A 70 3.35 -3.67 21.19
C TYR A 70 3.98 -4.08 22.50
N GLU A 71 4.58 -5.27 22.57
CA GLU A 71 5.30 -5.73 23.76
C GLU A 71 6.49 -4.81 24.07
N TYR A 72 7.29 -4.48 23.06
CA TYR A 72 8.41 -3.53 23.21
C TYR A 72 7.95 -2.15 23.68
N ILE A 73 6.89 -1.59 23.09
CA ILE A 73 6.36 -0.28 23.49
C ILE A 73 5.86 -0.31 24.93
N SER A 74 5.18 -1.39 25.33
CA SER A 74 4.64 -1.56 26.68
C SER A 74 5.76 -1.64 27.71
N LEU A 75 6.77 -2.49 27.49
CA LEU A 75 7.92 -2.63 28.37
C LEU A 75 8.75 -1.35 28.45
N LYS A 76 9.00 -0.71 27.30
CA LYS A 76 9.67 0.59 27.27
C LYS A 76 8.88 1.65 28.02
N GLY A 77 7.55 1.63 27.93
CA GLY A 77 6.66 2.51 28.68
C GLY A 77 6.84 2.35 30.19
N GLU A 78 6.87 1.12 30.69
CA GLU A 78 7.13 0.81 32.10
C GLU A 78 8.51 1.31 32.55
N LEU A 79 9.55 1.05 31.75
CA LEU A 79 10.89 1.59 32.01
C LEU A 79 10.91 3.13 32.00
N MET A 80 10.18 3.78 31.10
CA MET A 80 10.07 5.23 31.06
C MET A 80 9.31 5.80 32.26
N LEU A 81 8.34 5.06 32.82
CA LEU A 81 7.63 5.45 34.04
C LEU A 81 8.57 5.40 35.26
N HIS A 82 9.41 4.38 35.36
CA HIS A 82 10.43 4.31 36.41
C HIS A 82 11.58 5.30 36.21
N SER A 83 11.94 5.57 34.96
CA SER A 83 12.96 6.56 34.59
C SER A 83 12.38 7.99 34.50
N LYS A 84 11.12 8.19 34.91
CA LYS A 84 10.40 9.44 34.67
C LYS A 84 11.02 10.54 35.52
N PRO A 85 11.51 11.64 34.91
CA PRO A 85 12.19 12.71 35.62
C PRO A 85 11.36 13.29 36.77
N SER A 86 10.03 13.34 36.64
CA SER A 86 9.12 13.87 37.65
C SER A 86 9.05 13.04 38.94
N GLU A 87 9.26 11.72 38.88
CA GLU A 87 9.34 10.88 40.08
C GLU A 87 10.76 10.84 40.64
N LEU A 88 11.77 10.89 39.76
CA LEU A 88 13.16 11.10 40.17
C LEU A 88 13.30 12.41 40.96
N VAL A 89 12.70 13.52 40.53
CA VAL A 89 12.69 14.78 41.27
C VAL A 89 12.08 14.61 42.67
N LYS A 90 10.95 13.90 42.81
CA LYS A 90 10.35 13.63 44.13
C LYS A 90 11.20 12.73 45.04
N ALA A 91 11.84 11.70 44.47
CA ALA A 91 12.73 10.81 45.22
C ALA A 91 14.05 11.50 45.62
N VAL A 92 14.50 12.45 44.79
CA VAL A 92 15.75 13.19 44.95
C VAL A 92 15.58 14.48 45.77
N GLU A 93 14.36 15.00 45.89
CA GLU A 93 14.00 16.10 46.82
C GLU A 93 14.32 15.73 48.28
N VAL A 94 14.11 14.46 48.66
CA VAL A 94 14.44 13.94 50.01
C VAL A 94 15.96 13.91 50.26
N THR A 95 16.77 13.84 49.20
CA THR A 95 18.24 13.90 49.28
C THR A 95 18.80 15.32 49.07
N GLY A 96 17.94 16.33 48.93
CA GLY A 96 18.31 17.74 48.93
C GLY A 96 18.84 18.29 47.60
N LEU A 97 18.75 17.53 46.51
CA LEU A 97 19.15 18.01 45.17
C LEU A 97 17.94 18.65 44.46
N LYS A 98 18.16 19.83 43.88
CA LYS A 98 17.12 20.66 43.23
C LYS A 98 17.30 20.62 41.72
N GLU A 99 16.18 20.58 40.97
CA GLU A 99 16.23 20.58 39.51
C GLU A 99 17.01 21.80 38.98
N PRO A 100 17.93 21.62 38.02
CA PRO A 100 18.67 22.73 37.44
C PRO A 100 17.71 23.62 36.62
N ASP A 101 17.61 24.89 37.01
CA ASP A 101 16.80 25.96 36.37
C ASP A 101 17.20 26.27 34.91
N ARG A 102 18.32 25.72 34.43
CA ARG A 102 18.87 25.98 33.10
C ARG A 102 19.29 24.69 32.41
N SER A 103 18.94 24.58 31.14
CA SER A 103 19.34 23.44 30.31
C SER A 103 20.87 23.29 30.25
N PRO A 104 21.42 22.06 30.24
CA PRO A 104 22.86 21.84 30.22
C PRO A 104 23.51 22.48 28.99
N VAL A 105 24.55 23.28 29.22
CA VAL A 105 25.33 23.89 28.15
C VAL A 105 26.57 23.02 27.96
N VAL A 106 26.82 22.58 26.73
CA VAL A 106 28.06 21.86 26.38
C VAL A 106 29.21 22.85 26.55
N LEU A 107 30.07 22.61 27.53
CA LEU A 107 31.28 23.40 27.71
C LEU A 107 32.26 22.96 26.60
N ALA A 108 32.63 23.90 25.72
CA ALA A 108 33.74 23.68 24.82
C ALA A 108 35.03 23.76 25.66
N ASP A 109 35.81 22.68 25.67
CA ASP A 109 37.09 22.64 26.39
C ASP A 109 38.03 23.72 25.86
N SER A 110 38.54 24.55 26.77
CA SER A 110 39.45 25.67 26.49
C SER A 110 40.85 25.25 26.06
N THR A 111 41.11 23.95 25.86
CA THR A 111 42.37 23.41 25.35
C THR A 111 42.51 23.48 23.82
N THR A 112 41.48 23.99 23.10
CA THR A 112 41.50 24.15 21.64
C THR A 112 41.70 25.60 21.19
N ILE A 113 42.34 26.44 22.01
CA ILE A 113 42.82 27.75 21.58
C ILE A 113 44.25 27.89 22.10
N ASN A 114 45.22 27.45 21.30
CA ASN A 114 46.61 27.90 21.27
C ASN A 114 47.34 27.12 20.15
N ASN A 115 47.29 27.63 18.92
CA ASN A 115 48.32 27.44 17.91
C ASN A 115 48.48 28.72 17.09
#